data_AF-A0A498P046-F1
#
_entry.id   AF-A0A498P046-F1
#
_cell.length_a   1.000
_cell.length_b   1.000
_cell.length_c   1.000
_cell.angle_alpha   90.00
_cell.angle_beta   90.00
_cell.angle_gamma   90.00
#
_symmetry.space_group_name_H-M   'P 1'
#
loop_
_entity.id
_entity.type
_entity.pdbx_description
1 polymer ?
#
loop_
_entity_poly.entity_id
_entity_poly.type
_entity_poly.pdbx_seq_one_letter_code
_entity_poly.pdbx_strand_id
1 'polypeptide(L)'
;MCLCLYSFPVSDLRIVLLGKNGSENNRVGNTILDTAAFHSEDASYSQQHSVRISGEVEERHITVINTQLLQPNLSHNQIIQGVKECVSLSAPGPHVIVLVLQYNDFSENDLQRVKYVLNLFSEKAMKHTIVVTTDEETDGLMSLPYMITNNAIHDLLKECREHFEFDETNPGWHSELFRRTEKILKEECEEFLICDMYEDADCCK
;
A
#
# COMPACT_ATOMS: atom_id res chain seq x y z
N MET A 1 -29.11 -9.89 -11.76
CA MET A 1 -29.48 -8.95 -10.68
C MET A 1 -28.43 -9.09 -9.59
N CYS A 2 -27.48 -8.16 -9.49
CA CYS A 2 -26.43 -8.22 -8.48
C CYS A 2 -27.01 -7.75 -7.13
N LEU A 3 -26.96 -8.62 -6.13
CA LEU A 3 -27.47 -8.41 -4.76
C LEU A 3 -26.46 -7.62 -3.90
N CYS A 4 -25.89 -6.51 -4.41
CA CYS A 4 -24.96 -5.67 -3.63
C CYS A 4 -25.71 -4.72 -2.67
N LEU A 5 -26.59 -5.24 -1.82
CA LEU A 5 -27.31 -4.46 -0.81
C LEU A 5 -27.24 -5.13 0.56
N TYR A 6 -26.04 -5.35 1.08
CA TYR A 6 -25.78 -5.34 2.51
C TYR A 6 -24.32 -4.91 2.71
N SER A 7 -24.11 -3.61 2.95
CA SER A 7 -22.82 -3.08 3.39
C SER A 7 -22.69 -3.44 4.88
N PHE A 8 -22.28 -4.67 5.16
CA PHE A 8 -21.79 -4.98 6.51
C PHE A 8 -20.44 -4.27 6.67
N PRO A 9 -20.20 -3.55 7.77
CA PRO A 9 -18.88 -3.01 8.05
C PRO A 9 -17.88 -4.17 8.03
N VAL A 10 -16.77 -4.00 7.31
CA VAL A 10 -15.71 -5.00 7.21
C VAL A 10 -15.18 -5.26 8.63
N SER A 11 -15.58 -6.38 9.22
CA SER A 11 -15.24 -6.72 10.61
C SER A 11 -13.78 -7.16 10.77
N ASP A 12 -13.16 -7.63 9.68
CA ASP A 12 -11.75 -7.98 9.58
C ASP A 12 -11.15 -7.30 8.35
N LEU A 13 -10.25 -6.35 8.55
CA LEU A 13 -9.60 -5.57 7.52
C LEU A 13 -8.14 -6.02 7.35
N ARG A 14 -7.77 -6.37 6.12
CA ARG A 14 -6.41 -6.77 5.73
C ARG A 14 -5.81 -5.71 4.82
N ILE A 15 -4.75 -5.07 5.26
CA ILE A 15 -4.08 -3.97 4.59
C ILE A 15 -2.66 -4.39 4.23
N VAL A 16 -2.29 -4.28 2.96
CA VAL A 16 -0.90 -4.40 2.54
C VAL A 16 -0.29 -3.01 2.50
N LEU A 17 0.83 -2.82 3.20
CA LEU A 17 1.54 -1.55 3.24
C LEU A 17 2.77 -1.62 2.33
N LEU A 18 2.81 -0.74 1.34
CA LEU A 18 3.91 -0.56 0.41
C LEU A 18 4.51 0.82 0.59
N GLY A 19 5.82 0.93 0.48
CA GLY A 19 6.50 2.22 0.46
C GLY A 19 8.00 2.02 0.35
N LYS A 20 8.67 3.02 -0.20
CA LYS A 20 10.13 3.02 -0.39
C LYS A 20 10.87 3.25 0.94
N ASN A 21 10.33 4.09 1.82
CA ASN A 21 10.94 4.40 3.10
C ASN A 21 10.38 3.49 4.20
N GLY A 22 11.18 2.50 4.63
CA GLY A 22 10.74 1.54 5.65
C GLY A 22 10.38 2.17 7.00
N SER A 23 11.02 3.29 7.37
CA SER A 23 10.69 4.02 8.59
C SER A 23 9.31 4.65 8.51
N GLU A 24 8.97 5.25 7.37
CA GLU A 24 7.65 5.84 7.14
C GLU A 24 6.56 4.75 7.06
N ASN A 25 6.86 3.61 6.43
CA ASN A 25 5.95 2.45 6.47
C ASN A 25 5.70 1.99 7.91
N ASN A 26 6.75 1.86 8.72
CA ASN A 26 6.59 1.49 10.13
C ASN A 26 5.73 2.52 10.88
N ARG A 27 5.95 3.82 10.65
CA ARG A 27 5.17 4.91 11.27
C ARG A 27 3.69 4.83 10.89
N VAL A 28 3.39 4.73 9.61
CA VAL A 28 2.01 4.60 9.11
C VAL A 28 1.36 3.31 9.61
N GLY A 29 2.07 2.17 9.54
CA GLY A 29 1.57 0.88 10.00
C GLY A 29 1.27 0.85 11.51
N ASN A 30 2.13 1.46 12.32
CA ASN A 30 1.91 1.59 13.76
C ASN A 30 0.70 2.48 14.08
N THR A 31 0.53 3.54 13.29
CA THR A 31 -0.62 4.44 13.41
C THR A 31 -1.92 3.73 13.04
N ILE A 32 -1.93 2.93 11.97
CA ILE A 32 -3.08 2.11 11.56
C ILE A 32 -3.48 1.08 12.63
N LEU A 33 -2.50 0.52 13.36
CA LEU A 33 -2.73 -0.49 14.38
C LEU A 33 -2.94 0.09 15.79
N ASP A 34 -2.81 1.41 15.96
CA ASP A 34 -2.79 2.10 17.26
C ASP A 34 -1.80 1.46 18.27
N THR A 35 -0.67 0.97 17.77
CA THR A 35 0.37 0.33 18.58
C THR A 35 1.75 0.40 17.92
N ALA A 36 2.80 0.49 18.75
CA ALA A 36 4.19 0.45 18.28
C ALA A 36 4.63 -1.00 18.03
N ALA A 37 4.16 -1.61 16.93
CA ALA A 37 4.39 -3.02 16.63
C ALA A 37 5.45 -3.26 15.54
N PHE A 38 5.65 -2.30 14.64
CA PHE A 38 6.72 -2.30 13.66
C PHE A 38 7.93 -1.52 14.19
N HIS A 39 9.05 -2.22 14.41
CA HIS A 39 10.29 -1.63 14.88
C HIS A 39 11.36 -1.65 13.79
N SER A 40 12.15 -0.57 13.67
CA SER A 40 13.21 -0.46 12.66
C SER A 40 14.46 -1.31 12.94
N GLU A 41 14.63 -1.79 14.18
CA GLU A 41 15.88 -2.42 14.66
C GLU A 41 15.82 -3.95 14.77
N ASP A 42 14.68 -4.57 14.49
CA ASP A 42 14.50 -6.01 14.68
C ASP A 42 15.24 -6.82 13.61
N ALA A 43 16.16 -7.69 14.05
CA ALA A 43 16.97 -8.52 13.17
C ALA A 43 16.14 -9.50 12.30
N SER A 44 14.88 -9.79 12.67
CA SER A 44 13.95 -10.61 11.89
C SER A 44 13.51 -9.98 10.57
N TYR A 45 13.54 -8.64 10.44
CA TYR A 45 13.23 -7.93 9.19
C TYR A 45 14.28 -8.20 8.09
N SER A 46 15.44 -8.76 8.44
CA SER A 46 16.53 -9.01 7.49
C SER A 46 16.33 -10.25 6.61
N GLN A 47 15.44 -11.18 6.99
CA GLN A 47 15.22 -12.45 6.28
C GLN A 47 13.86 -12.56 5.58
N GLN A 48 12.87 -11.75 5.99
CA GLN A 48 11.52 -11.76 5.42
C GLN A 48 11.28 -10.48 4.62
N HIS A 49 10.60 -10.59 3.47
CA HIS A 49 10.24 -9.41 2.67
C HIS A 49 9.02 -8.69 3.24
N SER A 50 8.25 -9.39 4.08
CA SER A 50 6.98 -8.93 4.65
C SER A 50 6.83 -9.31 6.12
N VAL A 51 6.21 -8.45 6.92
CA VAL A 51 5.86 -8.70 8.32
C VAL A 51 4.37 -8.48 8.52
N ARG A 52 3.68 -9.50 9.04
CA ARG A 52 2.25 -9.48 9.32
C ARG A 52 2.00 -9.24 10.81
N ILE A 53 1.23 -8.21 11.13
CA ILE A 53 0.80 -7.89 12.50
C ILE A 53 -0.70 -7.65 12.50
N SER A 54 -1.39 -8.14 13.53
CA SER A 54 -2.82 -7.96 13.71
C SER A 54 -3.13 -7.34 15.06
N GLY A 55 -4.18 -6.51 15.12
CA GLY A 55 -4.65 -5.83 16.32
C GLY A 55 -6.14 -5.53 16.25
N GLU A 56 -6.72 -5.05 17.35
CA GLU A 56 -8.08 -4.54 17.39
C GLU A 56 -8.04 -3.02 17.53
N VAL A 57 -8.68 -2.31 16.60
CA VAL A 57 -8.71 -0.85 16.55
C VAL A 57 -10.14 -0.43 16.25
N GLU A 58 -10.72 0.45 17.07
CA GLU A 58 -12.11 0.91 16.94
C GLU A 58 -13.12 -0.26 16.75
N GLU A 59 -12.97 -1.33 17.54
CA GLU A 59 -13.79 -2.56 17.49
C GLU A 59 -13.69 -3.35 16.16
N ARG A 60 -12.71 -3.04 15.31
CA ARG A 60 -12.41 -3.77 14.07
C ARG A 60 -11.13 -4.57 14.22
N HIS A 61 -11.11 -5.80 13.71
CA HIS A 61 -9.87 -6.55 13.59
C HIS A 61 -9.09 -6.03 12.38
N ILE A 62 -7.86 -5.58 12.58
CA ILE A 62 -7.01 -5.07 11.51
C ILE A 62 -5.75 -5.91 11.44
N THR A 63 -5.43 -6.37 10.24
CA THR A 63 -4.15 -7.00 9.89
C THR A 63 -3.40 -6.09 8.94
N VAL A 64 -2.19 -5.67 9.31
CA VAL A 64 -1.26 -4.95 8.44
C VAL A 64 -0.13 -5.88 8.03
N ILE A 65 0.08 -6.00 6.72
CA ILE A 65 1.22 -6.69 6.12
C ILE A 65 2.17 -5.61 5.60
N ASN A 66 3.18 -5.29 6.39
CA ASN A 66 4.21 -4.32 6.02
C ASN A 66 5.27 -4.98 5.16
N THR A 67 5.56 -4.39 4.00
CA THR A 67 6.45 -4.99 3.02
C THR A 67 7.56 -4.02 2.59
N GLN A 68 8.72 -4.57 2.26
CA GLN A 68 9.86 -3.80 1.76
C GLN A 68 10.06 -3.94 0.24
N LEU A 69 8.97 -4.16 -0.52
CA LEU A 69 9.02 -4.49 -1.95
C LEU A 69 9.50 -3.35 -2.87
N LEU A 70 9.43 -2.10 -2.39
CA LEU A 70 9.83 -0.91 -3.15
C LEU A 70 11.27 -0.46 -2.89
N GLN A 71 12.05 -1.23 -2.11
CA GLN A 71 13.47 -0.91 -1.89
C GLN A 71 14.26 -0.97 -3.22
N PRO A 72 15.08 0.04 -3.54
CA PRO A 72 15.71 0.18 -4.87
C PRO A 72 16.70 -0.95 -5.20
N ASN A 73 17.24 -1.62 -4.19
CA ASN A 73 18.24 -2.68 -4.31
C ASN A 73 17.67 -4.10 -4.51
N LEU A 74 16.33 -4.28 -4.53
CA LEU A 74 15.75 -5.60 -4.80
C LEU A 74 15.80 -5.96 -6.28
N SER A 75 16.20 -7.20 -6.56
CA SER A 75 16.10 -7.81 -7.88
C SER A 75 14.64 -8.19 -8.22
N HIS A 76 14.32 -8.33 -9.51
CA HIS A 76 12.99 -8.78 -9.97
C HIS A 76 12.54 -10.08 -9.29
N ASN A 77 13.44 -11.06 -9.15
CA ASN A 77 13.13 -12.32 -8.48
C ASN A 77 12.77 -12.13 -7.00
N GLN A 78 13.48 -11.24 -6.28
CA GLN A 78 13.14 -10.93 -4.89
C GLN A 78 11.79 -10.22 -4.78
N ILE A 79 11.47 -9.31 -5.71
CA ILE A 79 10.17 -8.67 -5.77
C ILE A 79 9.07 -9.70 -5.97
N ILE A 80 9.20 -10.57 -6.97
CA ILE A 80 8.22 -11.62 -7.27
C ILE A 80 8.02 -12.50 -6.03
N GLN A 81 9.09 -13.02 -5.43
CA GLN A 81 8.99 -13.87 -4.23
C GLN A 81 8.34 -13.14 -3.06
N GLY A 82 8.70 -11.87 -2.82
CA GLY A 82 8.09 -11.09 -1.76
C GLY A 82 6.62 -10.76 -2.01
N VAL A 83 6.19 -10.58 -3.27
CA VAL A 83 4.77 -10.48 -3.63
C VAL A 83 4.07 -11.81 -3.35
N LYS A 84 4.66 -12.97 -3.72
CA LYS A 84 4.10 -14.30 -3.39
C LYS A 84 3.91 -14.48 -1.88
N GLU A 85 4.92 -14.10 -1.10
CA GLU A 85 4.85 -14.11 0.37
C GLU A 85 3.73 -13.19 0.87
N CYS A 86 3.65 -11.96 0.39
CA CYS A 86 2.63 -10.99 0.79
C CYS A 86 1.20 -11.43 0.43
N VAL A 87 0.99 -11.99 -0.76
CA VAL A 87 -0.29 -12.58 -1.19
C VAL A 87 -0.69 -13.73 -0.27
N SER A 88 0.25 -14.60 0.08
CA SER A 88 -0.01 -15.70 1.03
C SER A 88 -0.36 -15.17 2.42
N LEU A 89 0.34 -14.14 2.91
CA LEU A 89 0.09 -13.51 4.20
C LEU A 89 -1.21 -12.70 4.24
N SER A 90 -1.76 -12.30 3.10
CA SER A 90 -3.00 -11.53 2.99
C SER A 90 -4.24 -12.38 2.65
N ALA A 91 -4.10 -13.71 2.58
CA ALA A 91 -5.18 -14.63 2.23
C ALA A 91 -6.49 -14.38 3.04
N PRO A 92 -7.67 -14.43 2.40
CA PRO A 92 -7.92 -14.77 0.98
C PRO A 92 -7.54 -13.67 -0.03
N GLY A 93 -7.17 -12.48 0.45
CA GLY A 93 -6.70 -11.34 -0.33
C GLY A 93 -6.75 -10.07 0.52
N PRO A 94 -5.95 -9.04 0.21
CA PRO A 94 -6.01 -7.77 0.90
C PRO A 94 -7.28 -7.01 0.52
N HIS A 95 -7.86 -6.26 1.45
CA HIS A 95 -8.99 -5.40 1.11
C HIS A 95 -8.52 -4.17 0.35
N VAL A 96 -7.44 -3.58 0.83
CA VAL A 96 -6.77 -2.44 0.23
C VAL A 96 -5.27 -2.56 0.35
N ILE A 97 -4.57 -1.90 -0.57
CA ILE A 97 -3.15 -1.64 -0.51
C ILE A 97 -2.99 -0.19 -0.11
N VAL A 98 -2.18 0.10 0.92
CA VAL A 98 -1.79 1.46 1.27
C VAL A 98 -0.40 1.70 0.72
N LEU A 99 -0.27 2.71 -0.13
CA LEU A 99 1.00 3.12 -0.71
C LEU A 99 1.50 4.40 -0.04
N VAL A 100 2.57 4.28 0.74
CA VAL A 100 3.24 5.37 1.45
C VAL A 100 4.23 6.04 0.51
N LEU A 101 4.03 7.33 0.26
CA LEU A 101 4.84 8.15 -0.62
C LEU A 101 5.39 9.39 0.09
N GLN A 102 6.52 9.87 -0.39
CA GLN A 102 7.08 11.16 -0.02
C GLN A 102 7.36 11.96 -1.29
N TYR A 103 6.80 13.17 -1.40
CA TYR A 103 7.04 14.08 -2.52
C TYR A 103 8.53 14.33 -2.74
N ASN A 104 9.29 14.47 -1.66
CA ASN A 104 10.72 14.76 -1.73
C ASN A 104 11.61 13.52 -1.97
N ASP A 105 11.05 12.29 -1.94
CA ASP A 105 11.79 11.03 -2.16
C ASP A 105 11.09 10.08 -3.16
N PHE A 106 10.49 10.65 -4.20
CA PHE A 106 9.85 9.89 -5.28
C PHE A 106 10.42 10.29 -6.65
N SER A 107 10.66 9.30 -7.50
CA SER A 107 11.19 9.49 -8.85
C SER A 107 10.36 8.73 -9.87
N GLU A 108 10.58 9.02 -11.17
CA GLU A 108 9.95 8.25 -12.25
C GLU A 108 10.29 6.75 -12.17
N ASN A 109 11.50 6.39 -11.75
CA ASN A 109 11.88 4.99 -11.55
C ASN A 109 11.07 4.34 -10.42
N ASP A 110 10.77 5.10 -9.37
CA ASP A 110 9.93 4.64 -8.27
C ASP A 110 8.48 4.43 -8.75
N LEU A 111 7.96 5.31 -9.63
CA LEU A 111 6.65 5.11 -10.27
C LEU A 111 6.59 3.81 -11.09
N GLN A 112 7.59 3.57 -11.95
CA GLN A 112 7.65 2.33 -12.73
C GLN A 112 7.72 1.10 -11.83
N ARG A 113 8.46 1.19 -10.71
CA ARG A 113 8.55 0.12 -9.71
C ARG A 113 7.22 -0.13 -9.02
N VAL A 114 6.51 0.93 -8.60
CA VAL A 114 5.17 0.83 -8.00
C VAL A 114 4.21 0.13 -8.96
N LYS A 115 4.16 0.56 -10.23
CA LYS A 115 3.31 -0.05 -11.26
C LYS A 115 3.64 -1.53 -11.45
N TYR A 116 4.92 -1.88 -11.53
CA TYR A 116 5.35 -3.27 -11.64
C TYR A 116 4.91 -4.12 -10.44
N VAL A 117 5.17 -3.65 -9.21
CA VAL A 117 4.79 -4.39 -7.99
C VAL A 117 3.28 -4.58 -7.90
N LEU A 118 2.48 -3.52 -8.13
CA LEU A 118 1.03 -3.62 -8.09
C LEU A 118 0.49 -4.59 -9.16
N ASN A 119 1.06 -4.58 -10.37
CA ASN A 119 0.65 -5.50 -11.43
C ASN A 119 0.93 -6.97 -11.09
N LEU A 120 1.97 -7.26 -10.27
CA LEU A 120 2.22 -8.61 -9.77
C LEU A 120 1.16 -9.07 -8.74
N PHE A 121 0.52 -8.15 -8.02
CA PHE A 121 -0.63 -8.49 -7.17
C PHE A 121 -1.85 -8.78 -8.04
N SER A 122 -2.20 -7.86 -8.94
CA SER A 122 -3.37 -7.95 -9.83
C SER A 122 -3.40 -6.76 -10.79
N GLU A 123 -3.98 -6.91 -11.98
CA GLU A 123 -4.30 -5.78 -12.86
C GLU A 123 -5.24 -4.75 -12.21
N LYS A 124 -6.01 -5.17 -11.18
CA LYS A 124 -6.91 -4.29 -10.41
C LYS A 124 -6.25 -3.67 -9.18
N ALA A 125 -5.03 -4.07 -8.81
CA ALA A 125 -4.38 -3.65 -7.57
C ALA A 125 -4.28 -2.12 -7.44
N MET A 126 -4.05 -1.42 -8.55
CA MET A 126 -4.02 0.05 -8.59
C MET A 126 -5.33 0.68 -8.10
N LYS A 127 -6.48 0.08 -8.41
CA LYS A 127 -7.81 0.57 -7.99
C LYS A 127 -8.11 0.25 -6.53
N HIS A 128 -7.46 -0.77 -5.98
CA HIS A 128 -7.50 -1.12 -4.56
C HIS A 128 -6.43 -0.39 -3.75
N THR A 129 -5.71 0.56 -4.35
CA THR A 129 -4.63 1.30 -3.68
C THR A 129 -5.11 2.65 -3.17
N ILE A 130 -4.85 2.92 -1.90
CA ILE A 130 -4.97 4.23 -1.27
C ILE A 130 -3.56 4.81 -1.13
N VAL A 131 -3.35 6.01 -1.66
CA VAL A 131 -2.07 6.71 -1.53
C VAL A 131 -2.06 7.54 -0.25
N VAL A 132 -1.01 7.40 0.54
CA VAL A 132 -0.76 8.17 1.76
C VAL A 132 0.55 8.92 1.59
N THR A 133 0.51 10.25 1.64
CA THR A 133 1.72 11.10 1.56
C THR A 133 2.16 11.50 2.96
N THR A 134 3.44 11.32 3.30
CA THR A 134 3.96 11.58 4.66
C THR A 134 4.79 12.85 4.80
N ASP A 135 4.96 13.59 3.71
CA ASP A 135 5.51 14.94 3.66
C ASP A 135 4.63 15.85 2.80
N GLU A 136 4.89 17.15 2.89
CA GLU A 136 4.20 18.17 2.09
C GLU A 136 4.81 18.25 0.69
N GLU A 137 3.97 18.58 -0.29
CA GLU A 137 4.42 18.99 -1.61
C GLU A 137 5.19 20.32 -1.49
N THR A 138 6.50 20.29 -1.72
CA THR A 138 7.35 21.48 -1.59
C THR A 138 7.11 22.49 -2.72
N ASP A 139 6.17 23.41 -2.53
CA ASP A 139 5.74 24.47 -3.47
C ASP A 139 6.87 25.45 -3.94
N GLY A 140 8.11 25.24 -3.49
CA GLY A 140 9.22 26.20 -3.60
C GLY A 140 10.37 25.87 -4.56
N LEU A 141 10.44 24.68 -5.17
CA LEU A 141 11.59 24.30 -5.99
C LEU A 141 11.20 24.06 -7.46
N MET A 142 11.11 25.13 -8.26
CA MET A 142 10.98 25.06 -9.72
C MET A 142 12.26 24.54 -10.42
N SER A 143 12.77 23.39 -9.98
CA SER A 143 13.83 22.66 -10.67
C SER A 143 13.19 21.63 -11.59
N LEU A 144 13.79 21.40 -12.77
CA LEU A 144 13.28 20.43 -13.74
C LEU A 144 13.08 19.01 -13.13
N PRO A 145 13.97 18.49 -12.25
CA PRO A 145 13.74 17.21 -11.57
C PRO A 145 12.48 17.20 -10.70
N TYR A 146 12.21 18.30 -9.99
CA TYR A 146 11.02 18.44 -9.14
C TYR A 146 9.72 18.43 -9.97
N MET A 147 9.70 19.14 -11.10
CA MET A 147 8.54 19.14 -12.00
C MET A 147 8.25 17.75 -12.58
N ILE A 148 9.28 16.97 -12.90
CA ILE A 148 9.12 15.59 -13.40
C ILE A 148 8.58 14.68 -12.30
N THR A 149 9.13 14.78 -11.07
CA THR A 149 8.64 14.04 -9.90
C THR A 149 7.18 14.36 -9.59
N ASN A 150 6.77 15.63 -9.60
CA ASN A 150 5.37 16.00 -9.34
C ASN A 150 4.45 15.43 -10.41
N ASN A 151 4.86 15.39 -11.69
CA ASN A 151 4.08 14.73 -12.73
C ASN A 151 3.91 13.22 -12.44
N ALA A 152 4.97 12.53 -12.02
CA ALA A 152 4.91 11.11 -11.70
C ALA A 152 3.95 10.81 -10.53
N ILE A 153 4.00 11.61 -9.46
CA ILE A 153 3.08 11.49 -8.32
C ILE A 153 1.66 11.84 -8.79
N HIS A 154 1.44 12.95 -9.48
CA HIS A 154 0.10 13.32 -9.94
C HIS A 154 -0.51 12.28 -10.89
N ASP A 155 0.28 11.63 -11.72
CA ASP A 155 -0.22 10.56 -12.59
C ASP A 155 -0.62 9.34 -11.77
N LEU A 156 0.17 8.97 -10.76
CA LEU A 156 -0.21 7.93 -9.80
C LEU A 156 -1.47 8.30 -9.00
N LEU A 157 -1.61 9.55 -8.55
CA LEU A 157 -2.79 10.06 -7.84
C LEU A 157 -4.05 10.12 -8.71
N LYS A 158 -3.91 10.20 -10.05
CA LYS A 158 -5.05 10.08 -10.97
C LYS A 158 -5.45 8.61 -11.16
N GLU A 159 -4.48 7.70 -11.16
CA GLU A 159 -4.70 6.26 -11.33
C GLU A 159 -5.24 5.62 -10.03
N CYS A 160 -4.70 6.01 -8.87
CA CYS A 160 -5.17 5.66 -7.54
C CYS A 160 -6.31 6.59 -7.13
N ARG A 161 -7.53 6.07 -7.02
CA ARG A 161 -8.74 6.89 -6.82
C ARG A 161 -8.83 7.59 -5.45
N GLU A 162 -8.01 7.18 -4.48
CA GLU A 162 -8.03 7.69 -3.11
C GLU A 162 -6.63 8.13 -2.67
N HIS A 163 -6.51 9.38 -2.20
CA HIS A 163 -5.28 9.94 -1.66
C HIS A 163 -5.52 10.90 -0.50
N PHE A 164 -4.71 10.81 0.56
CA PHE A 164 -4.72 11.75 1.65
C PHE A 164 -3.37 11.88 2.33
N GLU A 165 -3.21 13.03 2.99
CA GLU A 165 -2.01 13.37 3.74
C GLU A 165 -2.03 12.72 5.12
N PHE A 166 -0.87 12.17 5.50
CA PHE A 166 -0.66 11.54 6.78
C PHE A 166 -0.55 12.57 7.90
N ASP A 167 -1.51 12.54 8.82
CA ASP A 167 -1.51 13.35 10.02
C ASP A 167 -1.76 12.46 11.24
N GLU A 168 -0.70 12.19 12.00
CA GLU A 168 -0.75 11.40 13.24
C GLU A 168 -1.54 12.09 14.36
N THR A 169 -1.77 13.40 14.25
CA THR A 169 -2.54 14.17 15.24
C THR A 169 -4.03 14.23 14.91
N ASN A 170 -4.43 13.77 13.72
CA ASN A 170 -5.81 13.76 13.29
C ASN A 170 -6.58 12.60 13.96
N PRO A 171 -7.51 12.89 14.89
CA PRO A 171 -8.30 11.85 15.54
C PRO A 171 -9.24 11.11 14.58
N GLY A 172 -9.49 11.67 13.38
CA GLY A 172 -10.32 11.06 12.35
C GLY A 172 -9.56 10.17 11.35
N TRP A 173 -8.26 9.94 11.54
CA TRP A 173 -7.43 9.17 10.62
C TRP A 173 -8.00 7.77 10.30
N HIS A 174 -8.33 6.99 11.33
CA HIS A 174 -8.91 5.65 11.18
C HIS A 174 -10.24 5.69 10.43
N SER A 175 -11.13 6.60 10.84
CA SER A 175 -12.42 6.80 10.19
C SER A 175 -12.28 7.12 8.69
N GLU A 176 -11.31 7.96 8.32
CA GLU A 176 -11.08 8.31 6.93
C GLU A 176 -10.50 7.13 6.13
N LEU A 177 -9.55 6.39 6.70
CA LEU A 177 -9.01 5.16 6.09
C LEU A 177 -10.10 4.11 5.84
N PHE A 178 -10.96 3.87 6.83
CA PHE A 178 -12.05 2.90 6.71
C PHE A 178 -13.09 3.36 5.69
N ARG A 179 -13.49 4.63 5.73
CA ARG A 179 -14.45 5.21 4.77
C ARG A 179 -13.97 5.06 3.32
N ARG A 180 -12.68 5.25 3.07
CA ARG A 180 -12.07 5.10 1.74
C ARG A 180 -11.96 3.66 1.31
N THR A 181 -11.59 2.78 2.25
CA THR A 181 -11.57 1.33 2.01
C THR A 181 -12.97 0.85 1.59
N GLU A 182 -14.00 1.18 2.36
CA GLU A 182 -15.40 0.83 2.05
C GLU A 182 -15.86 1.40 0.70
N LYS A 183 -15.41 2.62 0.35
CA LYS A 183 -15.68 3.22 -0.96
C LYS A 183 -15.05 2.40 -2.10
N ILE A 184 -13.77 2.04 -1.99
CA ILE A 184 -13.05 1.23 -2.99
C ILE A 184 -13.76 -0.11 -3.20
N LEU A 185 -14.02 -0.85 -2.12
CA LEU A 185 -14.66 -2.17 -2.18
C LEU A 185 -16.05 -2.10 -2.83
N LYS A 186 -16.81 -1.04 -2.54
CA LYS A 186 -18.12 -0.81 -3.14
C LYS A 186 -18.04 -0.47 -4.63
N GLU A 187 -17.08 0.35 -5.05
CA GLU A 187 -16.90 0.72 -6.46
C GLU A 187 -16.45 -0.46 -7.31
N GLU A 188 -15.53 -1.28 -6.80
CA GLU A 188 -15.05 -2.47 -7.50
C GLU A 188 -16.01 -3.66 -7.39
N CYS A 189 -17.05 -3.57 -6.53
CA CYS A 189 -18.03 -4.61 -6.27
C CYS A 189 -17.38 -5.93 -5.79
N GLU A 190 -16.32 -5.81 -4.97
CA GLU A 190 -15.51 -6.90 -4.45
C GLU A 190 -15.41 -6.77 -2.92
N GLU A 191 -15.30 -7.90 -2.21
CA GLU A 191 -15.08 -7.89 -0.75
C GLU A 191 -13.61 -7.67 -0.40
N PHE A 192 -12.69 -8.14 -1.26
CA PHE A 192 -11.25 -7.95 -1.17
C PHE A 192 -10.64 -8.11 -2.56
N LEU A 193 -9.44 -7.58 -2.77
CA LEU A 193 -8.68 -7.72 -4.00
C LEU A 193 -8.34 -9.20 -4.24
N ILE A 194 -8.74 -9.71 -5.41
CA ILE A 194 -8.31 -11.02 -5.88
C ILE A 194 -6.91 -10.88 -6.47
N CYS A 195 -5.95 -11.58 -5.86
CA CYS A 195 -4.56 -11.59 -6.32
C CYS A 195 -4.31 -12.73 -7.30
N ASP A 196 -4.29 -12.40 -8.59
CA ASP A 196 -3.98 -13.32 -9.67
C ASP A 196 -2.51 -13.10 -10.05
N MET A 197 -1.60 -13.76 -9.33
CA MET A 197 -0.18 -13.56 -9.57
C MET A 197 0.19 -14.00 -11.00
N TYR A 198 0.60 -13.03 -11.82
CA TYR A 198 1.19 -13.31 -13.11
C TYR A 198 2.64 -13.75 -12.90
N GLU A 199 2.90 -15.03 -13.15
CA GLU A 199 4.26 -15.44 -13.43
C GLU A 199 4.57 -14.89 -14.81
N ASP A 200 5.58 -14.02 -14.93
CA ASP A 200 6.16 -13.71 -16.22
C ASP A 200 6.56 -15.04 -16.87
N ALA A 201 5.74 -15.48 -17.81
CA ALA A 201 6.05 -16.60 -18.67
C ALA A 201 7.30 -16.17 -19.46
N ASP A 202 8.40 -16.86 -19.20
CA ASP A 202 9.59 -16.81 -20.03
C ASP A 202 10.27 -15.44 -20.14
N CYS A 203 11.18 -15.14 -19.21
CA CYS A 203 12.46 -14.59 -19.66
C CYS A 203 13.23 -15.72 -20.38
N CYS A 204 12.76 -16.08 -21.58
CA CYS A 204 13.43 -17.06 -22.43
C CYS A 204 14.72 -16.45 -22.98
N LYS A 205 15.84 -16.99 -22.49
CA LYS A 205 17.21 -17.02 -23.05
C LYS A 205 18.11 -15.79 -22.89
#